data_AF-A0AAX0AUQ6-F1
#
_entry.id   AF-A0AAX0AUQ6-F1
#
_cell.length_a   1.000
_cell.length_b   1.000
_cell.length_c   1.000
_cell.angle_alpha   90.00
_cell.angle_beta   90.00
_cell.angle_gamma   90.00
#
_symmetry.space_group_name_H-M   'P 1'
#
loop_
_entity.id
_entity.type
_entity.pdbx_description
1 polymer ?
#
loop_
_entity_poly.entity_id
_entity_poly.type
_entity_poly.pdbx_seq_one_letter_code
_entity_poly.pdbx_strand_id
1 'polypeptide(L)'
;MNGRMIKMVVKSKEEIFNIVKESICEIMPELEGHEFNINEKLVDLGANSVDRADIVMTTMETLNLDIPRVELAGVNNLSGLVDKIFEKLNK
;
A
#
# COMPACT_ATOMS: atom_id res chain seq x y z
N MET A 1 9.82 13.03 -16.99
CA MET A 1 9.50 12.34 -15.72
C MET A 1 9.28 10.88 -16.06
N ASN A 2 10.05 10.01 -15.42
CA ASN A 2 10.39 8.67 -15.88
C ASN A 2 9.19 7.72 -15.95
N GLY A 3 9.22 6.84 -16.94
CA GLY A 3 8.11 6.02 -17.37
C GLY A 3 7.60 5.06 -16.31
N ARG A 4 6.30 5.10 -16.05
CA ARG A 4 5.59 4.00 -15.39
C ARG A 4 5.01 3.09 -16.47
N MET A 5 5.89 2.30 -17.08
CA MET A 5 5.51 1.10 -17.81
C MET A 5 6.13 -0.09 -17.11
N ILE A 6 5.65 -0.41 -15.90
CA ILE A 6 5.87 -1.73 -15.33
C ILE A 6 4.49 -2.29 -15.04
N LYS A 7 4.00 -3.15 -15.93
CA LYS A 7 3.09 -4.23 -15.53
C LYS A 7 3.91 -5.13 -14.62
N MET A 8 4.08 -4.73 -13.36
CA MET A 8 4.80 -5.51 -12.37
C MET A 8 3.91 -6.73 -12.09
N VAL A 9 4.37 -7.92 -12.51
CA VAL A 9 3.74 -9.17 -12.09
C VAL A 9 4.11 -9.32 -10.62
N VAL A 10 3.28 -8.74 -9.74
CA VAL A 10 3.48 -8.77 -8.30
C VAL A 10 3.43 -10.22 -7.83
N LYS A 11 4.56 -10.75 -7.37
CA LYS A 11 4.70 -12.16 -6.96
C LYS A 11 5.05 -12.34 -5.47
N SER A 12 5.46 -11.28 -4.78
CA SER A 12 6.03 -11.36 -3.43
C SER A 12 5.52 -10.24 -2.53
N LYS A 13 5.53 -10.46 -1.21
CA LYS A 13 5.18 -9.45 -0.20
C LYS A 13 6.04 -8.19 -0.30
N GLU A 14 7.32 -8.33 -0.66
CA GLU A 14 8.26 -7.22 -0.82
C GLU A 14 7.84 -6.26 -1.95
N GLU A 15 7.34 -6.80 -3.06
CA GLU A 15 6.86 -6.02 -4.20
C GLU A 15 5.60 -5.24 -3.84
N ILE A 16 4.65 -5.91 -3.16
CA ILE A 16 3.45 -5.25 -2.65
C ILE A 16 3.84 -4.14 -1.68
N PHE A 17 4.80 -4.40 -0.79
CA PHE A 17 5.29 -3.40 0.14
C PHE A 17 5.89 -2.20 -0.58
N ASN A 18 6.63 -2.41 -1.69
CA ASN A 18 7.11 -1.31 -2.51
C ASN A 18 5.98 -0.49 -3.12
N ILE A 19 4.95 -1.13 -3.66
CA ILE A 19 3.78 -0.45 -4.24
C ILE A 19 3.01 0.34 -3.17
N VAL A 20 2.87 -0.23 -1.97
CA VAL A 20 2.29 0.47 -0.82
C VAL A 20 3.12 1.71 -0.48
N LYS A 21 4.45 1.59 -0.43
CA LYS A 21 5.34 2.75 -0.19
C LYS A 21 5.20 3.81 -1.28
N GLU A 22 5.10 3.41 -2.55
CA GLU A 22 4.84 4.35 -3.63
C GLU A 22 3.48 5.05 -3.46
N SER A 23 2.43 4.31 -3.12
CA SER A 23 1.10 4.89 -2.83
C SER A 23 1.15 5.85 -1.64
N ILE A 24 1.93 5.53 -0.60
CA ILE A 24 2.15 6.42 0.54
C ILE A 24 2.85 7.69 0.08
N CYS A 25 3.95 7.61 -0.68
CA CYS A 25 4.66 8.79 -1.19
C CYS A 25 3.79 9.64 -2.13
N GLU A 26 2.84 9.04 -2.84
CA GLU A 26 1.91 9.79 -3.68
C GLU A 26 0.93 10.65 -2.87
N ILE A 27 0.43 10.12 -1.76
CA ILE A 27 -0.48 10.85 -0.85
C ILE A 27 0.31 11.76 0.10
N MET A 28 1.48 11.31 0.53
CA MET A 28 2.38 11.91 1.51
C MET A 28 3.78 12.05 0.92
N PRO A 29 3.99 13.01 0.01
CA PRO A 29 5.30 13.24 -0.60
C PRO A 29 6.37 13.65 0.43
N GLU A 30 5.97 14.11 1.62
CA GLU A 30 6.88 14.39 2.73
C GLU A 30 7.60 13.15 3.28
N LEU A 31 7.05 11.96 3.03
CA LEU A 31 7.66 10.68 3.41
C LEU A 31 8.52 10.09 2.27
N GLU A 32 8.69 10.80 1.15
CA GLU A 32 9.57 10.38 0.06
C GLU A 32 11.02 10.35 0.55
N GLY A 33 11.61 9.16 0.62
CA GLY A 33 12.94 8.93 1.21
C GLY A 33 12.93 8.49 2.68
N HIS A 34 11.76 8.33 3.29
CA HIS A 34 11.61 7.71 4.61
C HIS A 34 11.89 6.19 4.52
N GLU A 35 12.64 5.65 5.47
CA GLU A 35 12.83 4.20 5.61
C GLU A 35 11.60 3.58 6.28
N PHE A 36 10.61 3.22 5.47
CA PHE A 36 9.43 2.50 5.96
C PHE A 36 9.77 1.08 6.40
N ASN A 37 9.28 0.70 7.58
CA ASN A 37 9.32 -0.67 8.07
C ASN A 37 7.98 -1.38 7.85
N ILE A 38 8.01 -2.65 7.46
CA ILE A 38 6.80 -3.47 7.25
C ILE A 38 5.90 -3.54 8.51
N ASN A 39 6.47 -3.37 9.71
CA ASN A 39 5.72 -3.40 10.97
C ASN A 39 5.19 -2.03 11.41
N GLU A 40 5.53 -0.94 10.72
CA GLU A 40 5.02 0.38 11.04
C GLU A 40 3.53 0.53 10.74
N LYS A 41 2.91 1.46 11.46
CA LYS A 41 1.52 1.83 11.26
C LYS A 41 1.43 3.10 10.45
N LEU A 42 0.41 3.16 9.59
CA LEU A 42 0.14 4.37 8.83
C LEU A 42 -0.07 5.58 9.75
N VAL A 43 -0.70 5.38 10.92
CA VAL A 43 -0.88 6.44 11.91
C VAL A 43 0.42 6.97 12.52
N ASP A 44 1.44 6.12 12.67
CA ASP A 44 2.74 6.53 13.22
C ASP A 44 3.52 7.38 12.21
N LEU A 45 3.27 7.15 10.91
CA LEU A 45 3.78 7.96 9.79
C LEU A 45 3.03 9.29 9.63
N GLY A 46 2.03 9.57 10.47
CA GLY A 46 1.20 10.77 10.39
C GLY A 46 -0.08 10.62 9.57
N ALA A 47 -0.38 9.42 9.06
CA ALA A 47 -1.56 9.21 8.21
C ALA A 47 -2.88 9.26 8.97
N ASN A 48 -3.69 10.24 8.60
CA ASN A 48 -5.03 10.41 9.13
C ASN A 48 -6.02 9.42 8.45
N SER A 49 -7.29 9.44 8.86
CA SER A 49 -8.29 8.50 8.34
C SER A 49 -8.60 8.65 6.85
N VAL A 50 -8.42 9.85 6.30
CA VAL A 50 -8.58 10.11 4.86
C VAL A 50 -7.36 9.58 4.12
N ASP A 51 -6.16 9.94 4.56
CA ASP A 51 -4.92 9.49 3.92
C ASP A 51 -4.84 7.96 3.87
N ARG A 52 -5.18 7.29 4.97
CA ARG A 52 -5.21 5.81 5.01
C ARG A 52 -6.18 5.24 3.98
N ALA A 53 -7.34 5.86 3.79
CA ALA A 53 -8.32 5.42 2.81
C ALA A 53 -7.82 5.65 1.38
N ASP A 54 -7.20 6.80 1.11
CA ASP A 54 -6.61 7.14 -0.18
C ASP A 54 -5.44 6.21 -0.52
N ILE A 55 -4.47 6.03 0.38
CA ILE A 55 -3.32 5.12 0.19
C ILE A 55 -3.80 3.72 -0.19
N VAL A 56 -4.77 3.20 0.57
CA VAL A 56 -5.36 1.90 0.33
C VAL A 56 -6.03 1.83 -1.05
N MET A 57 -6.77 2.87 -1.43
CA MET A 57 -7.45 2.96 -2.72
C MET A 57 -6.44 3.03 -3.87
N THR A 58 -5.43 3.88 -3.78
CA THR A 58 -4.34 4.01 -4.75
C THR A 58 -3.56 2.71 -4.92
N THR A 59 -3.25 2.01 -3.83
CA THR A 59 -2.59 0.69 -3.89
C THR A 59 -3.47 -0.32 -4.62
N MET A 60 -4.78 -0.36 -4.33
CA MET A 60 -5.72 -1.25 -5.02
C MET A 60 -5.82 -0.95 -6.52
N GLU A 61 -5.96 0.32 -6.89
CA GLU A 61 -6.03 0.74 -8.29
C GLU A 61 -4.75 0.36 -9.04
N THR A 62 -3.60 0.57 -8.41
CA THR A 62 -2.29 0.21 -8.96
C THR A 62 -2.18 -1.30 -9.22
N LEU A 63 -2.69 -2.11 -8.30
CA LEU A 63 -2.70 -3.57 -8.40
C LEU A 63 -3.87 -4.13 -9.21
N ASN A 64 -4.80 -3.27 -9.64
CA ASN A 64 -6.07 -3.65 -10.27
C ASN A 64 -6.88 -4.64 -9.41
N LEU A 65 -6.87 -4.45 -8.10
CA LEU A 65 -7.59 -5.29 -7.13
C LEU A 65 -8.82 -4.56 -6.62
N ASP A 66 -9.92 -5.29 -6.45
CA ASP A 66 -11.13 -4.80 -5.80
C ASP A 66 -11.30 -5.56 -4.47
N ILE A 67 -10.77 -4.99 -3.39
CA ILE A 67 -10.86 -5.58 -2.05
C ILE A 67 -11.94 -4.82 -1.28
N PRO A 68 -12.97 -5.51 -0.75
CA PRO A 68 -14.00 -4.87 0.05
C PRO A 68 -13.39 -4.14 1.26
N ARG A 69 -13.84 -2.90 1.51
CA ARG A 69 -13.41 -2.12 2.69
C ARG A 69 -13.57 -2.86 4.01
N VAL A 70 -14.54 -3.77 4.11
CA VAL A 70 -14.75 -4.63 5.29
C VAL A 70 -13.59 -5.59 5.54
N GLU A 71 -12.91 -6.09 4.50
CA GLU A 71 -11.72 -6.93 4.66
C GLU A 71 -10.50 -6.13 5.12
N LEU A 72 -10.50 -4.81 4.87
CA LEU A 72 -9.46 -3.89 5.32
C LEU A 72 -9.83 -3.13 6.60
N ALA A 73 -11.07 -3.26 7.07
CA ALA A 73 -11.53 -2.69 8.32
C ALA A 73 -10.84 -3.41 9.50
N GLY A 74 -9.64 -2.95 9.83
CA GLY A 74 -8.76 -3.58 10.82
C GLY A 74 -7.28 -3.56 10.41
N VAL A 75 -6.99 -3.29 9.14
CA VAL A 75 -5.63 -3.07 8.66
C VAL A 75 -5.20 -1.66 9.06
N ASN A 76 -4.35 -1.60 10.09
CA ASN A 76 -3.77 -0.35 10.57
C ASN A 76 -2.26 -0.25 10.28
N ASN A 77 -1.66 -1.36 9.83
CA ASN A 77 -0.22 -1.51 9.66
C ASN A 77 0.09 -1.91 8.21
N LEU A 78 1.29 -1.59 7.75
CA LEU A 78 1.74 -1.91 6.40
C LEU A 78 1.76 -3.42 6.15
N SER A 79 2.22 -4.20 7.13
CA SER A 79 2.21 -5.66 7.09
C SER A 79 0.81 -6.22 6.84
N GLY A 80 -0.21 -5.71 7.52
CA GLY A 80 -1.59 -6.16 7.35
C GLY A 80 -2.13 -5.89 5.95
N LEU A 81 -1.77 -4.75 5.36
CA LEU A 81 -2.18 -4.38 4.01
C LEU A 81 -1.50 -5.30 2.98
N VAL A 82 -0.19 -5.48 3.14
CA VAL A 82 0.63 -6.34 2.29
C VAL A 82 0.15 -7.78 2.35
N ASP A 83 -0.12 -8.31 3.55
CA ASP A 83 -0.63 -9.66 3.73
C ASP A 83 -2.00 -9.82 3.04
N LYS A 84 -2.94 -8.89 3.24
CA LYS A 84 -4.27 -8.96 2.61
C LYS A 84 -4.22 -8.99 1.09
N ILE A 85 -3.40 -8.13 0.51
CA ILE A 85 -3.17 -8.08 -0.93
C ILE A 85 -2.51 -9.38 -1.40
N PHE A 86 -1.48 -9.85 -0.70
CA PHE A 86 -0.78 -11.08 -1.05
C PHE A 86 -1.70 -12.30 -1.01
N GLU A 87 -2.56 -12.39 0.01
CA GLU A 87 -3.61 -13.40 0.11
C GLU A 87 -4.56 -13.36 -1.09
N LYS A 88 -4.96 -12.17 -1.55
CA LYS A 88 -5.85 -12.00 -2.71
C LYS A 88 -5.19 -12.35 -4.04
N LEU A 89 -3.90 -12.02 -4.21
CA LEU A 89 -3.16 -12.34 -5.44
C LEU A 89 -2.85 -13.84 -5.59
N ASN A 90 -2.75 -14.58 -4.48
CA ASN A 90 -2.45 -16.02 -4.48
C ASN A 90 -3.70 -16.91 -4.37
N LYS A 91 -4.90 -16.33 -4.44
CA LYS A 91 -6.17 -17.05 -4.28
C LYS A 91 -6.96 -17.04 -5.58
#